data_AF-A0A178Z229-F1
#
_entry.id   AF-A0A178Z229-F1
#
_cell.length_a   1.000
_cell.length_b   1.000
_cell.length_c   1.000
_cell.angle_alpha   90.00
_cell.angle_beta   90.00
_cell.angle_gamma   90.00
#
_symmetry.space_group_name_H-M   'P 1'
#
loop_
_entity.id
_entity.type
_entity.pdbx_description
1 polymer ?
#
loop_
_entity_poly.entity_id
_entity_poly.type
_entity_poly.pdbx_seq_one_letter_code
_entity_poly.pdbx_strand_id
1 'polypeptide(L)'
;MPEARYDFDADSLLHEDDCNIFDAYENVVESALDMRRKFVMIVDQARQLKRELLAKQAEIDRLNTRDRQELSQYQHSNKDLQKIIQAQSKRLQQNRETIKMLHRRITQSTKDLEAEQMKLDQVDFLRCEICKENIMNVFTGCGHGFCKGCLDDWLHRPAASYSARDEKSCPKCRRLVRESEIRDVYLGSGTTTPSARDGDGITEVLSSDSDE
;
A
#
# COMPACT_ATOMS: atom_id res chain seq x y z
N MET A 1 -30.35 -112.36 20.20
CA MET A 1 -30.48 -111.10 20.95
C MET A 1 -30.31 -111.43 22.42
N PRO A 2 -29.10 -111.28 23.01
CA PRO A 2 -28.89 -111.55 24.42
C PRO A 2 -29.29 -110.32 25.25
N GLU A 3 -30.19 -110.52 26.21
CA GLU A 3 -30.52 -109.55 27.25
C GLU A 3 -29.32 -109.40 28.19
N ALA A 4 -28.64 -108.25 28.11
CA ALA A 4 -27.62 -107.88 29.07
C ALA A 4 -28.29 -107.51 30.40
N ARG A 5 -28.34 -108.46 31.33
CA ARG A 5 -28.62 -108.18 32.74
C ARG A 5 -27.39 -107.47 33.32
N TYR A 6 -27.51 -106.16 33.50
CA TYR A 6 -26.61 -105.40 34.36
C TYR A 6 -26.97 -105.74 35.80
N ASP A 7 -26.16 -106.59 36.43
CA ASP A 7 -26.21 -106.77 37.88
C ASP A 7 -25.73 -105.45 38.51
N PHE A 8 -26.66 -104.75 39.15
CA PHE A 8 -26.39 -103.55 39.93
C PHE A 8 -25.72 -103.98 41.23
N ASP A 9 -24.39 -103.83 41.29
CA ASP A 9 -23.59 -104.09 42.49
C ASP A 9 -23.70 -102.89 43.45
N ALA A 10 -24.60 -103.00 44.43
CA ALA A 10 -24.80 -101.98 45.44
C ALA A 10 -23.62 -101.85 46.42
N ASP A 11 -22.76 -102.87 46.54
CA ASP A 11 -21.61 -102.83 47.45
C ASP A 11 -20.47 -101.97 46.88
N SER A 12 -20.41 -101.79 45.56
CA SER A 12 -19.46 -100.85 44.93
C SER A 12 -19.77 -99.38 45.20
N LEU A 13 -21.00 -99.04 45.63
CA LEU A 13 -21.39 -97.67 46.00
C LEU A 13 -21.02 -97.29 47.44
N LEU A 14 -20.69 -98.27 48.28
CA LEU A 14 -20.25 -98.06 49.67
C LEU A 14 -18.72 -98.16 49.83
N HIS A 15 -17.99 -98.31 48.73
CA HIS A 15 -16.52 -98.35 48.66
C HIS A 15 -15.92 -97.26 47.76
N GLU A 16 -16.73 -96.31 47.30
CA GLU A 16 -16.20 -95.05 46.78
C GLU A 16 -15.66 -94.27 47.98
N ASP A 17 -14.33 -94.18 48.06
CA ASP A 17 -13.54 -93.41 49.03
C ASP A 17 -14.38 -92.35 49.75
N ASP A 18 -14.53 -92.49 51.07
CA ASP A 18 -15.15 -91.49 51.96
C ASP A 18 -14.44 -90.14 51.74
N CYS A 19 -14.90 -89.41 50.72
CA CYS A 19 -14.49 -88.06 50.45
C CYS A 19 -14.97 -87.28 51.67
N ASN A 20 -14.03 -86.99 52.57
CA ASN A 20 -14.28 -86.28 53.80
C ASN A 20 -15.02 -84.98 53.45
N ILE A 21 -16.33 -84.95 53.73
CA ILE A 21 -17.24 -83.85 53.38
C ILE A 21 -16.71 -82.52 53.92
N PHE A 22 -15.95 -82.57 55.00
CA PHE A 22 -15.27 -81.42 55.58
C PHE A 22 -14.25 -80.79 54.63
N ASP A 23 -13.42 -81.59 53.95
CA ASP A 23 -12.39 -81.10 53.01
C ASP A 23 -13.05 -80.50 51.76
N ALA A 24 -14.14 -81.10 51.28
CA ALA A 24 -14.92 -80.54 50.18
C ALA A 24 -15.56 -79.18 50.55
N TYR A 25 -16.08 -79.07 51.77
CA TYR A 25 -16.63 -77.81 52.29
C TYR A 25 -15.55 -76.73 52.44
N GLU A 26 -14.38 -77.07 53.01
CA GLU A 26 -13.27 -76.13 53.19
C GLU A 26 -12.77 -75.57 51.85
N ASN A 27 -12.59 -76.43 50.85
CA ASN A 27 -12.21 -76.02 49.49
C ASN A 27 -13.23 -75.06 48.84
N VAL A 28 -14.52 -75.29 49.05
CA VAL A 28 -15.59 -74.40 48.54
C VAL A 28 -15.54 -73.04 49.26
N VAL A 29 -15.34 -73.03 50.58
CA VAL A 29 -15.22 -71.79 51.36
C VAL A 29 -13.99 -71.00 50.93
N GLU A 30 -12.82 -71.64 50.79
CA GLU A 30 -11.60 -70.98 50.32
C GLU A 30 -11.78 -70.39 48.92
N SER A 31 -12.39 -71.17 48.01
CA SER A 31 -12.71 -70.71 46.65
C SER A 31 -13.66 -69.51 46.66
N ALA A 32 -14.67 -69.51 47.52
CA ALA A 32 -15.60 -68.39 47.67
C ALA A 32 -14.91 -67.13 48.22
N LEU A 33 -14.01 -67.28 49.20
CA LEU A 33 -13.21 -66.18 49.73
C LEU A 33 -12.24 -65.65 48.67
N ASP A 34 -11.64 -66.52 47.86
CA ASP A 34 -10.76 -66.12 46.76
C ASP A 34 -11.51 -65.34 45.68
N MET A 35 -12.68 -65.85 45.26
CA MET A 35 -13.56 -65.13 44.35
C MET A 35 -13.93 -63.76 44.91
N ARG A 36 -14.29 -63.68 46.20
CA ARG A 36 -14.59 -62.40 46.85
C ARG A 36 -13.41 -61.42 46.78
N ARG A 37 -12.17 -61.87 47.04
CA ARG A 37 -10.97 -61.03 46.92
C ARG A 37 -10.77 -60.54 45.48
N LYS A 38 -10.90 -61.43 44.50
CA LYS A 38 -10.82 -61.08 43.06
C LYS A 38 -11.89 -60.05 42.67
N PHE A 39 -13.12 -60.22 43.13
CA PHE A 39 -14.19 -59.26 42.87
C PHE A 39 -13.89 -57.88 43.46
N VAL A 40 -13.37 -57.82 44.69
CA VAL A 40 -12.96 -56.55 45.30
C VAL A 40 -11.88 -55.87 44.44
N MET A 41 -10.86 -56.61 44.01
CA MET A 41 -9.80 -56.05 43.14
C MET A 41 -10.37 -55.52 41.80
N ILE A 42 -11.26 -56.26 41.15
CA ILE A 42 -11.90 -55.84 39.89
C ILE A 42 -12.73 -54.58 40.10
N VAL A 43 -13.50 -54.51 41.19
CA VAL A 43 -14.32 -53.33 41.51
C VAL A 43 -13.44 -52.10 41.76
N ASP A 44 -12.32 -52.26 42.45
CA ASP A 44 -11.38 -51.16 42.70
C ASP A 44 -10.67 -50.71 41.43
N GLN A 45 -10.27 -51.64 40.56
CA GLN A 45 -9.76 -51.33 39.23
C GLN A 45 -10.78 -50.57 38.39
N ALA A 46 -12.05 -51.01 38.38
CA ALA A 46 -13.12 -50.33 37.66
C ALA A 46 -13.35 -48.90 38.18
N ARG A 47 -13.29 -48.69 39.50
CA ARG A 47 -13.34 -47.35 40.11
C ARG A 47 -12.15 -46.50 39.73
N GLN A 48 -10.95 -47.05 39.68
CA GLN A 48 -9.75 -46.33 39.24
C GLN A 48 -9.89 -45.88 37.80
N LEU A 49 -10.20 -46.81 36.88
CA LEU A 49 -10.41 -46.49 35.47
C LEU A 49 -11.50 -45.44 35.27
N LYS A 50 -12.61 -45.52 36.03
CA LYS A 50 -13.66 -44.49 35.99
C LYS A 50 -13.14 -43.11 36.40
N ARG A 51 -12.31 -43.03 37.46
CA ARG A 51 -11.71 -41.75 37.88
C ARG A 51 -10.74 -41.21 36.82
N GLU A 52 -9.91 -42.07 36.25
CA GLU A 52 -8.97 -41.69 35.19
C GLU A 52 -9.71 -41.19 33.94
N LEU A 53 -10.78 -41.88 33.53
CA LEU A 53 -11.59 -41.49 32.38
C LEU A 53 -12.27 -40.13 32.62
N LEU A 54 -12.81 -39.89 33.81
CA LEU A 54 -13.38 -38.59 34.17
C LEU A 54 -12.32 -37.47 34.18
N ALA A 55 -11.12 -37.76 34.70
CA ALA A 55 -10.03 -36.80 34.69
C ALA A 55 -9.58 -36.46 33.25
N LYS A 56 -9.50 -37.45 32.36
CA LYS A 56 -9.20 -37.24 30.94
C LYS A 56 -10.31 -36.48 30.21
N GLN A 57 -11.57 -36.75 30.53
CA GLN A 57 -12.70 -36.01 29.98
C GLN A 57 -12.61 -34.52 30.36
N ALA A 58 -12.38 -34.23 31.64
CA ALA A 58 -12.22 -32.85 32.11
C ALA A 58 -11.05 -32.13 31.43
N GLU A 59 -9.96 -32.85 31.15
CA GLU A 59 -8.81 -32.28 30.44
C GLU A 59 -9.13 -31.96 28.97
N ILE A 60 -9.83 -32.85 28.27
CA ILE A 60 -10.31 -32.60 26.90
C ILE A 60 -11.24 -31.38 26.86
N ASP A 61 -12.13 -31.23 27.83
CA ASP A 61 -13.06 -30.11 27.88
C ASP A 61 -12.35 -28.76 28.09
N ARG A 62 -11.27 -28.74 28.89
CA ARG A 62 -10.41 -27.56 29.05
C ARG A 62 -9.71 -27.19 27.75
N LEU A 63 -9.12 -28.17 27.07
CA LEU A 63 -8.45 -27.96 25.78
C LEU A 63 -9.45 -27.41 24.74
N ASN A 64 -10.62 -28.03 24.62
CA ASN A 64 -11.68 -27.56 23.71
C ASN A 64 -12.13 -26.13 24.01
N THR A 65 -12.19 -25.74 25.29
CA THR A 65 -12.56 -24.39 25.69
C THR A 65 -11.49 -23.38 25.29
N ARG A 66 -10.21 -23.71 25.53
CA ARG A 66 -9.08 -22.86 25.14
C ARG A 66 -9.04 -22.68 23.62
N ASP A 67 -9.12 -23.77 22.87
CA ASP A 67 -9.04 -23.73 21.42
C ASP A 67 -10.20 -22.91 20.81
N ARG A 68 -11.40 -22.99 21.41
CA ARG A 68 -12.55 -22.15 21.02
C ARG A 68 -12.29 -20.66 21.28
N GLN A 69 -11.66 -20.32 22.41
CA GLN A 69 -11.31 -18.94 22.72
C GLN A 69 -10.25 -18.41 21.75
N GLU A 70 -9.19 -19.17 21.49
CA GLU A 70 -8.15 -18.81 20.53
C GLU A 70 -8.75 -18.60 19.13
N LEU A 71 -9.61 -19.52 18.67
CA LEU A 71 -10.27 -19.39 17.37
C LEU A 71 -11.12 -18.13 17.30
N SER A 72 -11.86 -17.79 18.36
CA SER A 72 -12.63 -16.54 18.43
C SER A 72 -11.75 -15.29 18.35
N GLN A 73 -10.58 -15.31 19.00
CA GLN A 73 -9.62 -14.20 18.93
C GLN A 73 -9.06 -14.05 17.52
N TYR A 74 -8.64 -15.15 16.88
CA TYR A 74 -8.19 -15.12 15.49
C TYR A 74 -9.27 -14.65 14.53
N GLN A 75 -10.53 -15.05 14.75
CA GLN A 75 -11.65 -14.57 13.95
C GLN A 75 -11.86 -13.05 14.09
N HIS A 76 -11.74 -12.51 15.30
CA HIS A 76 -11.84 -11.07 15.51
C HIS A 76 -10.69 -10.32 14.84
N SER A 77 -9.46 -10.75 15.09
CA SER A 77 -8.25 -10.17 14.49
C SER A 77 -8.30 -10.20 12.95
N ASN A 78 -8.71 -11.33 12.36
CA ASN A 78 -8.86 -11.44 10.91
C ASN A 78 -9.93 -10.49 10.35
N LYS A 79 -11.05 -10.30 11.05
CA LYS A 79 -12.08 -9.32 10.64
C LYS A 79 -11.53 -7.90 10.64
N ASP A 80 -10.70 -7.55 11.61
CA ASP A 80 -10.12 -6.20 11.68
C ASP A 80 -9.05 -5.99 10.60
N LEU A 81 -8.19 -7.00 10.36
CA LEU A 81 -7.26 -6.98 9.23
C LEU A 81 -7.97 -6.84 7.89
N GLN A 82 -9.11 -7.53 7.70
CA GLN A 82 -9.93 -7.38 6.50
C GLN A 82 -10.44 -5.94 6.32
N LYS A 83 -10.91 -5.29 7.39
CA LYS A 83 -11.33 -3.88 7.33
C LYS A 83 -10.17 -2.96 6.94
N ILE A 84 -8.98 -3.18 7.50
CA ILE A 84 -7.78 -2.40 7.17
C ILE A 84 -7.42 -2.55 5.68
N ILE A 85 -7.41 -3.79 5.17
CA ILE A 85 -7.12 -4.08 3.75
C ILE A 85 -8.15 -3.41 2.84
N GLN A 86 -9.43 -3.44 3.19
CA GLN A 86 -10.49 -2.79 2.42
C GLN A 86 -10.30 -1.26 2.40
N ALA A 87 -10.01 -0.65 3.56
CA ALA A 87 -9.75 0.78 3.66
C ALA A 87 -8.54 1.22 2.84
N GLN A 88 -7.43 0.47 2.92
CA GLN A 88 -6.23 0.72 2.12
C GLN A 88 -6.51 0.58 0.62
N SER A 89 -7.26 -0.45 0.21
CA SER A 89 -7.65 -0.66 -1.19
C SER A 89 -8.44 0.52 -1.74
N LYS A 90 -9.38 1.06 -0.95
CA LYS A 90 -10.15 2.26 -1.30
C LYS A 90 -9.24 3.49 -1.45
N ARG A 91 -8.30 3.69 -0.53
CA ARG A 91 -7.33 4.80 -0.59
C ARG A 91 -6.44 4.71 -1.83
N LEU A 92 -5.98 3.51 -2.18
CA LEU A 92 -5.19 3.28 -3.40
C LEU A 92 -5.99 3.59 -4.67
N GLN A 93 -7.27 3.22 -4.70
CA GLN A 93 -8.14 3.56 -5.82
C GLN A 93 -8.32 5.07 -5.97
N GLN A 94 -8.55 5.79 -4.87
CA GLN A 94 -8.63 7.26 -4.88
C GLN A 94 -7.34 7.89 -5.40
N ASN A 95 -6.18 7.44 -4.90
CA ASN A 95 -4.87 7.92 -5.36
C ASN A 95 -4.67 7.67 -6.85
N ARG A 96 -5.09 6.51 -7.36
CA ARG A 96 -5.01 6.18 -8.79
C ARG A 96 -5.83 7.16 -9.64
N GLU A 97 -7.03 7.53 -9.20
CA GLU A 97 -7.85 8.51 -9.92
C GLU A 97 -7.25 9.92 -9.85
N THR A 98 -6.69 10.32 -8.70
CA THR A 98 -5.97 11.59 -8.57
C THR A 98 -4.78 11.66 -9.53
N ILE A 99 -3.96 10.60 -9.60
CA ILE A 99 -2.83 10.53 -10.52
C ILE A 99 -3.29 10.67 -11.97
N LYS A 100 -4.37 9.98 -12.36
CA LYS A 100 -4.95 10.12 -13.71
C LYS A 100 -5.40 11.56 -14.00
N MET A 101 -6.05 12.22 -13.03
CA MET A 101 -6.47 13.62 -13.18
C MET A 101 -5.27 14.55 -13.35
N LEU A 102 -4.24 14.38 -12.53
CA LEU A 102 -3.02 15.18 -12.60
C LEU A 102 -2.31 15.00 -13.94
N HIS A 103 -2.21 13.78 -14.45
CA HIS A 103 -1.66 13.54 -15.79
C HIS A 103 -2.43 14.29 -16.88
N ARG A 104 -3.77 14.27 -16.85
CA ARG A 104 -4.58 15.04 -17.81
C ARG A 104 -4.29 16.53 -17.73
N ARG A 105 -4.17 17.08 -16.51
CA ARG A 105 -3.85 18.50 -16.30
C ARG A 105 -2.46 18.83 -16.84
N ILE A 106 -1.45 18.02 -16.52
CA ILE A 106 -0.09 18.20 -17.02
C ILE A 106 -0.09 18.19 -18.55
N THR A 107 -0.71 17.20 -19.17
CA THR A 107 -0.81 17.13 -20.64
C THR A 107 -1.49 18.36 -21.23
N GLN A 108 -2.56 18.85 -20.61
CA GLN A 108 -3.24 20.06 -21.08
C GLN A 108 -2.32 21.28 -20.96
N SER A 109 -1.71 21.50 -19.79
CA SER A 109 -0.79 22.61 -19.58
C SER A 109 0.42 22.56 -20.52
N THR A 110 0.94 21.36 -20.85
CA THR A 110 2.01 21.22 -21.85
C THR A 110 1.54 21.67 -23.23
N LYS A 111 0.33 21.27 -23.66
CA LYS A 111 -0.23 21.73 -24.94
C LYS A 111 -0.47 23.24 -24.96
N ASP A 112 -0.95 23.80 -23.86
CA ASP A 112 -1.18 25.24 -23.75
C ASP A 112 0.15 25.99 -23.84
N LEU A 113 1.20 25.52 -23.15
CA LEU A 113 2.56 26.08 -23.25
C LEU A 113 3.12 25.97 -24.67
N GLU A 114 2.94 24.84 -25.36
CA GLU A 114 3.36 24.67 -26.76
C GLU A 114 2.62 25.67 -27.68
N ALA A 115 1.32 25.86 -27.47
CA ALA A 115 0.52 26.80 -28.25
C ALA A 115 0.94 28.26 -28.01
N GLU A 116 1.22 28.64 -26.76
CA GLU A 116 1.74 29.97 -26.43
C GLU A 116 3.17 30.17 -26.97
N GLN A 117 4.02 29.14 -26.91
CA GLN A 117 5.34 29.19 -27.50
C GLN A 117 5.27 29.41 -29.03
N MET A 118 4.36 28.72 -29.73
CA MET A 118 4.14 28.96 -31.16
C MET A 118 3.70 30.40 -31.47
N LYS A 119 2.95 31.06 -30.56
CA LYS A 119 2.60 32.49 -30.71
C LYS A 119 3.80 33.41 -30.47
N LEU A 120 4.67 33.07 -29.52
CA LEU A 120 5.91 33.81 -29.29
C LEU A 120 6.89 33.67 -30.46
N ASP A 121 7.00 32.47 -31.04
CA ASP A 121 7.84 32.21 -32.20
C ASP A 121 7.38 33.02 -33.43
N GLN A 122 6.06 33.26 -33.56
CA GLN A 122 5.52 34.14 -34.61
C GLN A 122 5.99 35.59 -34.48
N VAL A 123 6.40 36.07 -33.31
CA VAL A 123 6.89 37.43 -33.11
C VAL A 123 8.40 37.49 -32.89
N ASP A 124 9.10 36.35 -32.96
CA ASP A 124 10.54 36.27 -32.68
C ASP A 124 11.39 37.10 -33.67
N PHE A 125 10.92 37.21 -34.91
CA PHE A 125 11.55 38.05 -35.93
C PHE A 125 11.53 39.55 -35.58
N LEU A 126 10.73 39.98 -34.60
CA LEU A 126 10.70 41.35 -34.10
C LEU A 126 11.76 41.62 -33.03
N ARG A 127 12.50 40.60 -32.56
CA ARG A 127 13.56 40.79 -31.58
C ARG A 127 14.80 41.42 -32.20
N CYS A 128 15.46 42.29 -31.43
CA CYS A 128 16.70 42.92 -31.82
C CYS A 128 17.78 41.86 -32.09
N GLU A 129 18.42 41.93 -33.26
CA GLU A 129 19.44 40.96 -33.63
C GLU A 129 20.74 41.05 -32.82
N ILE A 130 20.95 42.14 -32.07
CA ILE A 130 22.12 42.33 -31.22
C ILE A 130 21.94 41.66 -29.86
N CYS A 131 20.90 42.02 -29.10
CA CYS A 131 20.69 41.47 -27.74
C CYS A 131 19.76 40.26 -27.69
N LYS A 132 18.92 40.01 -28.72
CA LYS A 132 17.90 38.94 -28.75
C LYS A 132 16.86 38.97 -27.62
N GLU A 133 16.87 40.01 -26.79
CA GLU A 133 15.97 40.19 -25.65
C GLU A 133 14.89 41.24 -25.94
N ASN A 134 15.29 42.41 -26.43
CA ASN A 134 14.38 43.54 -26.64
C ASN A 134 13.76 43.53 -28.05
N ILE A 135 12.51 43.96 -28.17
CA ILE A 135 11.86 44.19 -29.46
C ILE A 135 12.54 45.35 -30.20
N MET A 136 12.66 45.22 -31.53
CA MET A 136 13.14 46.28 -32.39
C MET A 136 12.21 47.49 -32.33
N ASN A 137 12.75 48.63 -31.91
CA ASN A 137 12.02 49.89 -31.81
C ASN A 137 12.70 51.04 -32.56
N VAL A 138 13.80 50.77 -33.27
CA VAL A 138 14.47 51.71 -34.18
C VAL A 138 14.87 51.01 -35.47
N PHE A 139 14.75 51.70 -36.60
CA PHE A 139 15.23 51.25 -37.91
C PHE A 139 16.21 52.25 -38.49
N THR A 140 17.29 51.76 -39.08
CA THR A 140 18.27 52.59 -39.79
C THR A 140 17.81 52.90 -41.22
N GLY A 141 18.45 53.86 -41.90
CA GLY A 141 18.17 54.21 -43.29
C GLY A 141 18.38 53.07 -44.31
N CYS A 142 19.05 51.99 -43.92
CA CYS A 142 19.16 50.78 -44.74
C CYS A 142 18.06 49.75 -44.50
N GLY A 143 17.11 50.02 -43.59
CA GLY A 143 15.95 49.16 -43.32
C GLY A 143 16.18 48.06 -42.29
N HIS A 144 17.32 48.04 -41.60
CA HIS A 144 17.58 47.07 -40.53
C HIS A 144 17.15 47.61 -39.17
N GLY A 145 16.41 46.79 -38.41
CA GLY A 145 15.87 47.14 -37.11
C GLY A 145 16.73 46.66 -35.94
N PHE A 146 16.73 47.44 -34.85
CA PHE A 146 17.43 47.13 -33.59
C PHE A 146 16.64 47.69 -32.41
N CYS A 147 17.01 47.34 -31.17
CA CYS A 147 16.55 48.11 -30.02
C CYS A 147 17.45 49.35 -29.85
N LYS A 148 16.87 50.44 -29.35
CA LYS A 148 17.52 51.75 -29.24
C LYS A 148 18.85 51.68 -28.47
N GLY A 149 18.85 51.05 -27.29
CA GLY A 149 20.07 50.90 -26.49
C GLY A 149 21.21 50.20 -27.26
N CYS A 150 20.93 49.07 -27.91
CA CYS A 150 21.97 48.36 -28.65
C CYS A 150 22.46 49.12 -29.89
N LEU A 151 21.59 49.84 -30.58
CA LEU A 151 22.01 50.67 -31.71
C LEU A 151 22.85 51.86 -31.22
N ASP A 152 22.42 52.53 -30.14
CA ASP A 152 23.13 53.65 -29.56
C ASP A 152 24.53 53.24 -29.08
N ASP A 153 24.63 52.13 -28.34
CA ASP A 153 25.90 51.57 -27.87
C ASP A 153 26.83 51.22 -29.04
N TRP A 154 26.28 50.72 -30.15
CA TRP A 154 27.05 50.40 -31.34
C TRP A 154 27.59 51.65 -32.05
N LEU A 155 26.77 52.68 -32.20
CA LEU A 155 27.13 53.92 -32.91
C LEU A 155 28.02 54.86 -32.08
N HIS A 156 28.03 54.70 -30.75
CA HIS A 156 28.83 55.52 -29.82
C HIS A 156 30.05 54.79 -29.26
N ARG A 157 30.33 53.55 -29.70
CA ARG A 157 31.52 52.83 -29.28
C ARG A 157 32.77 53.62 -29.69
N PRO A 158 33.67 53.97 -28.76
CA PRO A 158 34.89 54.71 -29.08
C PRO A 158 35.78 53.88 -30.00
N ALA A 159 36.28 54.50 -31.06
CA ALA A 159 37.12 53.87 -32.07
C ALA A 159 38.41 53.32 -31.44
N ALA A 160 38.43 52.02 -31.17
CA ALA A 160 39.65 51.33 -30.77
C ALA A 160 40.51 51.08 -32.02
N SER A 161 41.44 52.03 -32.28
CA SER A 161 42.62 51.95 -33.16
C SER A 161 42.51 52.44 -34.63
N TYR A 162 43.14 53.59 -34.86
CA TYR A 162 44.08 53.98 -35.95
C TYR A 162 43.84 53.54 -37.41
N SER A 163 42.62 53.26 -37.85
CA SER A 163 42.33 53.17 -39.29
C SER A 163 41.13 54.03 -39.64
N ALA A 164 41.40 55.04 -40.47
CA ALA A 164 40.44 56.01 -40.98
C ALA A 164 39.34 55.31 -41.79
N ARG A 165 38.25 54.96 -41.10
CA ARG A 165 36.85 54.85 -41.57
C ARG A 165 35.96 54.59 -40.32
N ASP A 166 36.03 55.52 -39.37
CA ASP A 166 35.15 55.62 -38.19
C ASP A 166 33.76 56.13 -38.59
N GLU A 167 33.17 55.46 -39.55
CA GLU A 167 31.87 55.80 -40.08
C GLU A 167 30.83 54.97 -39.32
N LYS A 168 30.02 55.65 -38.49
CA LYS A 168 28.81 55.12 -37.83
C LYS A 168 28.06 54.22 -38.84
N SER A 169 28.10 52.90 -38.65
CA SER A 169 27.63 51.95 -39.66
C SER A 169 26.63 50.95 -39.09
N CYS A 170 25.78 50.41 -39.96
CA CYS A 170 24.76 49.45 -39.58
C CYS A 170 25.41 48.12 -39.14
N PRO A 171 25.08 47.58 -37.95
CA PRO A 171 25.60 46.30 -37.47
C PRO A 171 25.40 45.12 -38.43
N LYS A 172 24.33 45.15 -39.23
CA LYS A 172 23.93 44.05 -40.12
C LYS A 172 24.56 44.11 -41.51
N CYS A 173 24.52 45.27 -42.17
CA CYS A 173 24.99 45.40 -43.56
C CYS A 173 26.18 46.34 -43.75
N ARG A 174 26.68 46.94 -42.66
CA ARG A 174 27.83 47.87 -42.64
C ARG A 174 27.67 49.13 -43.50
N ARG A 175 26.46 49.41 -44.01
CA ARG A 175 26.15 50.71 -44.66
C ARG A 175 26.29 51.83 -43.64
N LEU A 176 26.83 52.97 -44.06
CA LEU A 176 26.84 54.20 -43.27
C LEU A 176 25.42 54.51 -42.75
N VAL A 177 25.31 54.83 -41.47
CA VAL A 177 24.07 55.23 -40.79
C VAL A 177 24.25 56.67 -40.33
N ARG A 178 23.44 57.57 -40.88
CA ARG A 178 23.34 58.94 -40.39
C ARG A 178 22.31 59.03 -39.29
N GLU A 179 22.52 59.90 -38.32
CA GLU A 179 21.62 60.06 -37.17
C GLU A 179 20.21 60.52 -37.61
N SER A 180 20.12 61.34 -38.65
CA SER A 180 18.85 61.76 -39.27
C SER A 180 18.11 60.64 -40.03
N GLU A 181 18.76 59.51 -40.29
CA GLU A 181 18.18 58.37 -40.99
C GLU A 181 17.67 57.28 -40.02
N ILE A 182 17.87 57.46 -38.71
CA ILE A 182 17.33 56.57 -37.69
C ILE A 182 15.88 56.96 -37.43
N ARG A 183 14.97 56.00 -37.58
CA ARG A 183 13.55 56.19 -37.33
C ARG A 183 13.11 55.34 -36.15
N ASP A 184 12.56 55.98 -35.12
CA ASP A 184 11.87 55.30 -34.03
C ASP A 184 10.58 54.66 -34.58
N VAL A 185 10.32 53.42 -34.17
CA VAL A 185 9.03 52.75 -34.39
C VAL A 185 8.28 52.77 -33.09
N TYR A 186 7.27 53.63 -33.03
CA TYR A 186 6.30 53.63 -31.96
C TYR A 186 5.31 52.48 -32.20
N LEU A 187 5.60 51.33 -31.59
CA LEU A 187 4.57 50.33 -31.33
C LEU A 187 3.67 50.97 -30.27
N GLY A 188 2.54 51.55 -30.71
CA GLY A 188 1.65 52.35 -29.86
C GLY A 188 1.45 51.70 -28.49
N SER A 189 1.59 52.48 -27.43
CA SER A 189 1.40 52.03 -26.06
C SER A 189 0.04 51.34 -25.96
N GLY A 190 0.04 50.01 -25.85
CA GLY A 190 -1.17 49.24 -25.65
C GLY A 190 -1.91 49.83 -24.47
N THR A 191 -3.17 50.19 -24.68
CA THR A 191 -4.08 50.56 -23.61
C THR A 191 -3.98 49.48 -22.53
N THR A 192 -3.57 49.91 -21.35
CA THR A 192 -3.59 49.16 -20.12
C THR A 192 -4.90 48.37 -20.02
N THR A 193 -4.82 47.06 -20.22
CA THR A 193 -5.87 46.15 -19.76
C THR A 193 -6.06 46.41 -18.27
N PRO A 194 -7.28 46.70 -17.80
CA PRO A 194 -7.52 46.89 -16.38
C PRO A 194 -7.12 45.60 -15.67
N SER A 195 -6.10 45.70 -14.83
CA SER A 195 -5.76 44.68 -13.85
C SER A 195 -7.00 44.50 -12.96
N ALA A 196 -7.71 43.40 -13.18
CA ALA A 196 -8.73 42.93 -12.27
C ALA A 196 -8.02 42.54 -10.97
N ARG A 197 -8.05 43.50 -10.05
CA ARG A 197 -7.69 43.34 -8.65
C ARG A 197 -8.66 42.38 -7.96
N ASP A 198 -8.05 41.52 -7.16
CA ASP A 198 -8.48 41.07 -5.84
C ASP A 198 -9.71 40.16 -5.75
N GLY A 199 -9.42 38.85 -5.72
CA GLY A 199 -10.25 37.80 -5.12
C GLY A 199 -9.43 37.05 -4.08
N ASP A 200 -9.19 37.72 -2.96
CA ASP A 200 -8.71 37.16 -1.71
C ASP A 200 -9.68 36.06 -1.23
N GLY A 201 -9.17 34.90 -0.80
CA GLY A 201 -9.99 33.71 -0.61
C GLY A 201 -9.26 32.50 -0.03
N ILE A 202 -8.62 32.69 1.12
CA ILE A 202 -8.47 31.72 2.22
C ILE A 202 -7.74 30.41 1.86
N THR A 203 -6.43 30.39 2.15
CA THR A 203 -5.71 29.16 2.50
C THR A 203 -6.08 28.75 3.93
N GLU A 204 -7.01 27.81 4.07
CA GLU A 204 -7.29 27.17 5.35
C GLU A 204 -6.26 26.06 5.57
N VAL A 205 -5.28 26.37 6.42
CA VAL A 205 -4.29 25.45 6.96
C VAL A 205 -5.01 24.54 7.95
N LEU A 206 -5.31 23.32 7.53
CA LEU A 206 -5.70 22.25 8.46
C LEU A 206 -4.45 21.72 9.16
N SER A 207 -4.04 22.43 10.20
CA SER A 207 -3.29 21.86 11.32
C SER A 207 -4.28 21.20 12.27
N SER A 208 -4.14 19.91 12.47
CA SER A 208 -4.69 19.23 13.63
C SER A 208 -3.61 18.27 14.13
N ASP A 209 -2.85 18.78 15.08
CA ASP A 209 -2.14 17.99 16.08
C ASP A 209 -3.16 17.30 17.01
N SER A 210 -2.73 16.17 17.59
CA SER A 210 -3.09 15.71 18.95
C SER A 210 -4.54 15.23 19.20
N ASP A 211 -4.87 14.12 19.87
CA ASP A 211 -4.19 13.28 20.85
C ASP A 211 -4.88 11.88 20.93
N GLU A 212 -4.23 10.97 21.68
CA GLU A 212 -4.63 9.63 22.17
C GLU A 212 -4.24 8.37 21.36
#